data_AF-A0A241VL28-F1
#
_entry.id   AF-A0A241VL28-F1
#
_cell.length_a   1.000
_cell.length_b   1.000
_cell.length_c   1.000
_cell.angle_alpha   90.00
_cell.angle_beta   90.00
_cell.angle_gamma   90.00
#
_symmetry.space_group_name_H-M   'P 1'
#
loop_
_entity.id
_entity.type
_entity.pdbx_description
1 polymer ?
#
loop_
_entity_poly.entity_id
_entity_poly.type
_entity_poly.pdbx_seq_one_letter_code
_entity_poly.pdbx_strand_id
1 'polypeptide(L)'
;MTELNEAQKLELAKYLMNFLNAGDWQELAILTKLETSYNWQSLYKDVKWANDSLKKNCIDAVRVILGKDPANLQFIWNINGVQNSLKRKNLELYKFIESIINKQEFKTVESPNLANASKNVFEALVEAELLIGQMGATSAYDRTHTALHGFLQTVCDKNQIAYGQLDSITALLPKVNLLIKSKVVDDGRNDKVFEMLRSANAILEKINYLRNNHSMSHPTEELLNEDDAHFAINLTRSIMSYIDNIIEKI
;
A
#
# COMPACT_ATOMS: atom_id res chain seq x y z
N MET A 1 -2.65 -1.63 -17.30
CA MET A 1 -1.23 -1.90 -17.60
C MET A 1 -0.44 -1.60 -16.35
N THR A 2 0.29 -2.59 -15.84
CA THR A 2 1.16 -2.52 -14.66
C THR A 2 2.64 -2.48 -15.06
N GLU A 3 2.94 -2.40 -16.35
CA GLU A 3 4.29 -2.43 -16.91
C GLU A 3 4.41 -1.49 -18.13
N LEU A 4 5.65 -1.14 -18.47
CA LEU A 4 5.96 -0.36 -19.66
C LEU A 4 5.84 -1.22 -20.92
N ASN A 5 5.22 -0.68 -21.97
CA ASN A 5 5.26 -1.32 -23.30
C ASN A 5 6.62 -1.10 -23.98
N GLU A 6 6.88 -1.78 -25.11
CA GLU A 6 8.17 -1.70 -25.80
C GLU A 6 8.54 -0.29 -26.28
N ALA A 7 7.56 0.53 -26.69
CA ALA A 7 7.82 1.91 -27.08
C ALA A 7 8.25 2.75 -25.87
N GLN A 8 7.61 2.56 -24.72
CA GLN A 8 7.94 3.25 -23.48
C GLN A 8 9.31 2.81 -22.92
N LYS A 9 9.65 1.51 -23.00
CA LYS A 9 10.99 1.00 -22.65
C LYS A 9 12.07 1.61 -23.54
N LEU A 10 11.81 1.71 -24.84
CA LEU A 10 12.72 2.35 -25.79
C LEU A 10 12.95 3.83 -25.46
N GLU A 11 11.88 4.57 -25.16
CA GLU A 11 11.98 5.97 -24.75
C GLU A 11 12.76 6.12 -23.44
N LEU A 12 12.43 5.32 -22.42
CA LEU A 12 13.16 5.29 -21.15
C LEU A 12 14.66 5.03 -21.37
N ALA A 13 15.02 4.05 -22.20
CA ALA A 13 16.41 3.74 -22.50
C ALA A 13 17.16 4.92 -23.14
N LYS A 14 16.52 5.69 -24.03
CA LYS A 14 17.13 6.90 -24.61
C LYS A 14 17.35 7.99 -23.56
N TYR A 15 16.45 8.12 -22.57
CA TYR A 15 16.64 9.07 -21.47
C TYR A 15 17.80 8.67 -20.58
N LEU A 16 17.84 7.40 -20.17
CA LEU A 16 18.92 6.87 -19.33
C LEU A 16 20.27 6.95 -20.05
N MET A 17 20.33 6.66 -21.35
CA MET A 17 21.57 6.78 -22.16
C MET A 17 22.22 8.16 -22.06
N ASN A 18 21.41 9.23 -22.02
CA ASN A 18 21.91 10.61 -21.99
C ASN A 18 22.12 11.14 -20.57
N PHE A 19 21.76 10.37 -19.55
CA PHE A 19 21.70 10.83 -18.17
C PHE A 19 22.61 10.03 -17.25
N LEU A 20 22.61 8.71 -17.40
CA LEU A 20 23.36 7.79 -16.56
C LEU A 20 24.81 7.68 -17.01
N ASN A 21 25.72 7.78 -16.06
CA ASN A 21 27.13 7.47 -16.23
C ASN A 21 27.38 5.96 -16.01
N ALA A 22 28.61 5.49 -16.27
CA ALA A 22 28.94 4.07 -16.15
C ALA A 22 28.77 3.50 -14.73
N GLY A 23 28.97 4.33 -13.69
CA GLY A 23 28.75 3.97 -12.30
C GLY A 23 27.27 3.74 -11.99
N ASP A 24 26.38 4.60 -12.49
CA ASP A 24 24.94 4.43 -12.27
C ASP A 24 24.43 3.11 -12.91
N TRP A 25 24.96 2.73 -14.08
CA TRP A 25 24.66 1.44 -14.72
C TRP A 25 25.24 0.25 -13.94
N GLN A 26 26.37 0.42 -13.25
CA GLN A 26 26.92 -0.61 -12.35
C GLN A 26 26.03 -0.81 -11.14
N GLU A 27 25.61 0.28 -10.51
CA GLU A 27 24.68 0.26 -9.38
C GLU A 27 23.36 -0.44 -9.75
N LEU A 28 22.78 -0.12 -10.91
CA LEU A 28 21.58 -0.80 -11.40
C LEU A 28 21.80 -2.31 -11.58
N ALA A 29 22.92 -2.74 -12.14
CA ALA A 29 23.21 -4.16 -12.33
C ALA A 29 23.27 -4.91 -10.98
N ILE A 30 23.83 -4.27 -9.94
CA ILE A 30 23.93 -4.83 -8.58
C ILE A 30 22.55 -4.86 -7.90
N LEU A 31 21.83 -3.74 -7.90
CA LEU A 31 20.51 -3.64 -7.25
C LEU A 31 19.49 -4.62 -7.83
N THR A 32 19.57 -4.85 -9.15
CA THR A 32 18.69 -5.78 -9.87
C THR A 32 19.20 -7.22 -9.86
N LYS A 33 20.40 -7.49 -9.32
CA LYS A 33 21.06 -8.82 -9.28
C LYS A 33 21.26 -9.43 -10.67
N LEU A 34 21.65 -8.60 -11.63
CA LEU A 34 21.78 -8.95 -13.05
C LEU A 34 23.22 -8.90 -13.57
N GLU A 35 24.22 -8.80 -12.70
CA GLU A 35 25.64 -8.57 -13.05
C GLU A 35 26.21 -9.60 -14.04
N THR A 36 25.65 -10.82 -14.07
CA THR A 36 26.06 -11.91 -14.98
C THR A 36 25.09 -12.14 -16.15
N SER A 37 23.96 -11.43 -16.18
CA SER A 37 22.85 -11.68 -17.11
C SER A 37 22.92 -10.87 -18.42
N TYR A 38 23.87 -9.93 -18.52
CA TYR A 38 24.07 -9.08 -19.69
C TYR A 38 25.55 -8.71 -19.81
N ASN A 39 26.00 -8.33 -21.01
CA ASN A 39 27.38 -7.88 -21.22
C ASN A 39 27.56 -6.41 -20.76
N TRP A 40 27.49 -6.23 -19.44
CA TRP A 40 27.61 -4.94 -18.80
C TRP A 40 28.94 -4.24 -19.07
N GLN A 41 30.03 -5.01 -19.20
CA GLN A 41 31.35 -4.48 -19.55
C GLN A 41 31.35 -3.75 -20.90
N SER A 42 30.59 -4.25 -21.88
CA SER A 42 30.40 -3.55 -23.16
C SER A 42 29.66 -2.24 -22.97
N LEU A 43 28.56 -2.23 -22.21
CA LEU A 43 27.80 -1.01 -21.93
C LEU A 43 28.64 0.04 -21.20
N TYR A 44 29.43 -0.35 -20.19
CA TYR A 44 30.26 0.58 -19.44
C TYR A 44 31.30 1.26 -20.33
N LYS A 45 31.90 0.52 -21.26
CA LYS A 45 32.82 1.09 -22.27
C LYS A 45 32.09 2.05 -23.19
N ASP A 46 30.90 1.67 -23.65
CA ASP A 46 30.11 2.50 -24.55
C ASP A 46 29.67 3.81 -23.91
N VAL A 47 29.26 3.78 -22.64
CA VAL A 47 28.89 4.99 -21.89
C VAL A 47 30.11 5.89 -21.67
N LYS A 48 31.28 5.30 -21.38
CA LYS A 48 32.51 6.05 -21.14
C LYS A 48 33.07 6.72 -22.40
N TRP A 49 32.93 6.07 -23.56
CA TRP A 49 33.55 6.50 -24.81
C TRP A 49 32.57 6.99 -25.87
N ALA A 50 31.27 6.99 -25.57
CA ALA A 50 30.20 7.34 -26.51
C ALA A 50 30.27 6.57 -27.84
N ASN A 51 30.51 5.26 -27.77
CA ASN A 51 30.63 4.39 -28.94
C ASN A 51 29.30 4.32 -29.72
N ASP A 52 29.36 4.03 -31.02
CA ASP A 52 28.17 3.90 -31.89
C ASP A 52 27.16 2.84 -31.39
N SER A 53 27.64 1.82 -30.68
CA SER A 53 26.80 0.76 -30.08
C SER A 53 26.07 1.19 -28.81
N LEU A 54 26.38 2.36 -28.24
CA LEU A 54 25.83 2.85 -26.96
C LEU A 54 24.30 2.80 -26.94
N LYS A 55 23.65 3.33 -27.98
CA LYS A 55 22.20 3.36 -28.07
C LYS A 55 21.59 1.96 -28.01
N LYS A 56 22.17 1.01 -28.75
CA LYS A 56 21.70 -0.38 -28.76
C LYS A 56 21.89 -1.01 -27.38
N ASN A 57 23.07 -0.84 -26.78
CA ASN A 57 23.40 -1.44 -25.50
C ASN A 57 22.56 -0.88 -24.35
N CYS A 58 22.21 0.41 -24.35
CA CYS A 58 21.27 0.96 -23.37
C CYS A 58 19.86 0.37 -23.52
N ILE A 59 19.38 0.18 -24.76
CA ILE A 59 18.07 -0.45 -25.01
C ILE A 59 18.06 -1.89 -24.50
N ASP A 60 19.10 -2.65 -24.83
CA ASP A 60 19.21 -4.05 -24.42
C ASP A 60 19.32 -4.18 -22.89
N ALA A 61 20.06 -3.28 -22.23
CA ALA A 61 20.16 -3.26 -20.77
C ALA A 61 18.80 -2.99 -20.09
N VAL A 62 18.04 -1.97 -20.55
CA VAL A 62 16.70 -1.69 -20.01
C VAL A 62 15.75 -2.86 -20.24
N ARG A 63 15.83 -3.53 -21.39
CA ARG A 63 15.05 -4.73 -21.69
C ARG A 63 15.39 -5.89 -20.77
N VAL A 64 16.67 -6.13 -20.50
CA VAL A 64 17.10 -7.19 -19.59
C VAL A 64 16.63 -6.88 -18.16
N ILE A 65 16.80 -5.65 -17.69
CA ILE A 65 16.36 -5.22 -16.36
C ILE A 65 14.85 -5.44 -16.19
N LEU A 66 14.04 -4.84 -17.06
CA LEU A 66 12.59 -4.85 -16.92
C LEU A 66 11.95 -6.17 -17.39
N GLY A 67 12.66 -6.95 -18.21
CA GLY A 67 12.22 -8.27 -18.65
C GLY A 67 12.45 -9.35 -17.59
N LYS A 68 13.44 -9.17 -16.69
CA LYS A 68 13.63 -10.07 -15.55
C LYS A 68 12.53 -9.91 -14.51
N ASP A 69 12.24 -8.67 -14.15
CA ASP A 69 11.20 -8.31 -13.19
C ASP A 69 10.73 -6.87 -13.48
N PRO A 70 9.45 -6.64 -13.79
CA PRO A 70 8.89 -5.30 -13.95
C PRO A 70 9.09 -4.40 -12.73
N ALA A 71 9.19 -4.96 -11.51
CA ALA A 71 9.44 -4.20 -10.28
C ALA A 71 10.82 -3.53 -10.27
N ASN A 72 11.77 -3.98 -11.11
CA ASN A 72 13.06 -3.32 -11.27
C ASN A 72 12.95 -1.88 -11.78
N LEU A 73 11.79 -1.48 -12.32
CA LEU A 73 11.49 -0.09 -12.66
C LEU A 73 11.68 0.85 -11.45
N GLN A 74 11.42 0.38 -10.23
CA GLN A 74 11.60 1.15 -9.00
C GLN A 74 13.06 1.55 -8.78
N PHE A 75 14.02 0.67 -9.07
CA PHE A 75 15.45 1.00 -8.95
C PHE A 75 15.85 2.09 -9.95
N ILE A 76 15.35 2.02 -11.19
CA ILE A 76 15.56 3.07 -12.19
C ILE A 76 14.93 4.40 -11.75
N TRP A 77 13.71 4.35 -11.22
CA TRP A 77 12.96 5.51 -10.76
C TRP A 77 13.63 6.25 -9.59
N ASN A 78 14.32 5.51 -8.72
CA ASN A 78 14.99 6.04 -7.54
C ASN A 78 16.40 6.57 -7.79
N ILE A 79 16.94 6.44 -9.00
CA ILE A 79 18.23 7.09 -9.33
C ILE A 79 18.07 8.60 -9.27
N ASN A 80 19.00 9.24 -8.56
CA ASN A 80 19.03 10.69 -8.37
C ASN A 80 18.92 11.43 -9.71
N GLY A 81 17.87 12.24 -9.84
CA GLY A 81 17.62 13.10 -10.99
C GLY A 81 16.89 12.45 -12.17
N VAL A 82 16.65 11.12 -12.17
CA VAL A 82 15.85 10.46 -13.23
C VAL A 82 14.43 11.02 -13.28
N GLN A 83 13.76 11.13 -12.13
CA GLN A 83 12.40 11.67 -12.03
C GLN A 83 12.31 13.10 -12.60
N ASN A 84 13.21 13.98 -12.16
CA ASN A 84 13.27 15.37 -12.63
C ASN A 84 13.58 15.46 -14.13
N SER A 85 14.47 14.61 -14.64
CA SER A 85 14.83 14.55 -16.05
C SER A 85 13.63 14.11 -16.91
N LEU A 86 12.93 13.05 -16.49
CA LEU A 86 11.72 12.56 -17.17
C LEU A 86 10.61 13.60 -17.12
N LYS A 87 10.35 14.21 -15.96
CA LYS A 87 9.31 15.24 -15.79
C LYS A 87 9.49 16.42 -16.75
N ARG A 88 10.75 16.81 -17.00
CA ARG A 88 11.09 17.93 -17.90
C ARG A 88 11.04 17.56 -19.37
N LYS A 89 11.47 16.35 -19.74
CA LYS A 89 11.65 15.96 -21.15
C LYS A 89 10.49 15.14 -21.72
N ASN A 90 9.77 14.38 -20.89
CA ASN A 90 8.64 13.55 -21.28
C ASN A 90 7.65 13.40 -20.10
N LEU A 91 6.76 14.40 -19.96
CA LEU A 91 5.78 14.44 -18.88
C LEU A 91 4.80 13.26 -18.91
N GLU A 92 4.45 12.74 -20.10
CA GLU A 92 3.55 11.60 -20.22
C GLU A 92 4.20 10.32 -19.70
N LEU A 93 5.44 10.03 -20.10
CA LEU A 93 6.19 8.88 -19.61
C LEU A 93 6.46 9.00 -18.10
N TYR A 94 6.77 10.20 -17.61
CA TYR A 94 6.89 10.48 -16.17
C TYR A 94 5.60 10.10 -15.44
N LYS A 95 4.44 10.65 -15.83
CA LYS A 95 3.16 10.38 -15.17
C LYS A 95 2.78 8.90 -15.25
N PHE A 96 3.13 8.24 -16.34
CA PHE A 96 2.87 6.82 -16.51
C PHE A 96 3.72 5.97 -15.58
N ILE A 97 5.04 6.19 -15.53
CA ILE A 97 5.94 5.50 -14.61
C ILE A 97 5.58 5.81 -13.16
N GLU A 98 5.36 7.09 -12.81
CA GLU A 98 4.87 7.51 -11.51
C GLU A 98 3.57 6.76 -11.17
N SER A 99 2.65 6.61 -12.12
CA SER A 99 1.44 5.82 -11.88
C SER A 99 1.70 4.31 -11.74
N ILE A 100 2.74 3.74 -12.35
CA ILE A 100 3.10 2.32 -12.15
C ILE A 100 3.71 2.13 -10.77
N ILE A 101 4.65 2.99 -10.40
CA ILE A 101 5.31 2.99 -9.10
C ILE A 101 4.29 3.24 -7.98
N ASN A 102 3.42 4.23 -8.14
CA ASN A 102 2.36 4.52 -7.19
C ASN A 102 1.22 3.48 -7.28
N LYS A 103 1.09 2.69 -8.35
CA LYS A 103 0.17 1.53 -8.40
C LYS A 103 0.82 0.23 -7.91
N GLN A 104 2.10 0.26 -7.56
CA GLN A 104 2.68 -0.72 -6.63
C GLN A 104 2.39 -0.35 -5.18
N GLU A 105 1.71 0.77 -4.90
CA GLU A 105 0.85 0.84 -3.72
C GLU A 105 -0.31 -0.12 -3.96
N PHE A 106 -0.44 -1.12 -3.11
CA PHE A 106 -1.63 -1.96 -3.03
C PHE A 106 -2.86 -1.07 -3.15
N LYS A 107 -3.88 -1.49 -3.92
CA LYS A 107 -5.18 -0.80 -3.94
C LYS A 107 -5.70 -0.74 -2.50
N THR A 108 -5.46 0.36 -1.82
CA THR A 108 -5.96 0.65 -0.50
C THR A 108 -7.41 1.05 -0.64
N VAL A 109 -8.27 0.44 0.17
CA VAL A 109 -9.59 1.04 0.44
C VAL A 109 -9.28 2.41 1.03
N GLU A 110 -9.85 3.46 0.42
CA GLU A 110 -9.65 4.83 0.90
C GLU A 110 -9.91 4.89 2.41
N SER A 111 -9.10 5.67 3.13
CA SER A 111 -9.32 5.86 4.55
C SER A 111 -10.75 6.35 4.79
N PRO A 112 -11.51 5.71 5.70
CA PRO A 112 -12.92 6.01 5.86
C PRO A 112 -13.12 7.44 6.38
N ASN A 113 -14.01 8.19 5.75
CA ASN A 113 -14.48 9.46 6.28
C ASN A 113 -15.66 9.19 7.23
N LEU A 114 -15.39 9.16 8.53
CA LEU A 114 -16.33 8.68 9.54
C LEU A 114 -17.10 9.82 10.21
N ALA A 115 -18.42 9.88 10.08
CA ALA A 115 -19.21 10.87 10.83
C ALA A 115 -19.29 10.54 12.33
N ASN A 116 -19.18 9.26 12.70
CA ASN A 116 -19.24 8.79 14.08
C ASN A 116 -17.88 8.54 14.73
N ALA A 117 -16.86 9.30 14.35
CA ALA A 117 -15.53 9.22 14.93
C ALA A 117 -15.21 10.40 15.88
N SER A 118 -14.36 10.14 16.88
CA SER A 118 -13.75 11.18 17.71
C SER A 118 -12.51 11.77 17.03
N LYS A 119 -12.02 12.91 17.54
CA LYS A 119 -10.80 13.54 17.02
C LYS A 119 -9.60 12.58 17.02
N ASN A 120 -9.44 11.80 18.08
CA ASN A 120 -8.34 10.84 18.21
C ASN A 120 -8.42 9.72 17.16
N VAL A 121 -9.63 9.32 16.75
CA VAL A 121 -9.82 8.34 15.67
C VAL A 121 -9.38 8.93 14.33
N PHE A 122 -9.74 10.19 14.05
CA PHE A 122 -9.27 10.88 12.85
C PHE A 122 -7.75 11.04 12.83
N GLU A 123 -7.15 11.45 13.95
CA GLU A 123 -5.69 11.55 14.07
C GLU A 123 -5.01 10.20 13.82
N ALA A 124 -5.53 9.10 14.40
CA ALA A 124 -5.01 7.76 14.16
C ALA A 124 -5.16 7.29 12.69
N LEU A 125 -6.25 7.64 12.00
CA LEU A 125 -6.43 7.35 10.57
C LEU A 125 -5.45 8.14 9.70
N VAL A 126 -5.23 9.42 10.02
CA VAL A 126 -4.24 10.26 9.33
C VAL A 126 -2.82 9.73 9.54
N GLU A 127 -2.48 9.35 10.77
CA GLU A 127 -1.19 8.71 11.07
C GLU A 127 -1.01 7.39 10.31
N ALA A 128 -2.04 6.55 10.25
CA ALA A 128 -2.01 5.33 9.46
C ALA A 128 -1.74 5.61 7.98
N GLU A 129 -2.39 6.61 7.39
CA GLU A 129 -2.18 6.99 5.99
C GLU A 129 -0.75 7.49 5.72
N LEU A 130 -0.22 8.33 6.62
CA LEU A 130 1.17 8.79 6.54
C LEU A 130 2.15 7.62 6.63
N LEU A 131 1.89 6.66 7.53
CA LEU A 131 2.74 5.48 7.69
C LEU A 131 2.70 4.57 6.47
N ILE A 132 1.53 4.37 5.85
CA ILE A 132 1.42 3.60 4.59
C ILE A 132 2.31 4.23 3.52
N GLY A 133 2.22 5.55 3.33
CA GLY A 133 2.99 6.24 2.28
C GLY A 133 4.49 6.38 2.55
N GLN A 134 4.93 6.33 3.82
CA GLN A 134 6.34 6.57 4.19
C GLN A 134 7.11 5.31 4.60
N MET A 135 6.44 4.35 5.24
CA MET A 135 7.07 3.23 5.96
C MET A 135 6.39 1.87 5.70
N GLY A 136 5.38 1.82 4.82
CA GLY A 136 4.64 0.60 4.50
C GLY A 136 3.47 0.30 5.44
N ALA A 137 2.61 -0.63 5.01
CA ALA A 137 1.41 -1.06 5.72
C ALA A 137 1.71 -1.79 7.02
N THR A 138 2.81 -2.53 7.11
CA THR A 138 3.20 -3.20 8.37
C THR A 138 3.38 -2.18 9.49
N SER A 139 3.94 -1.01 9.17
CA SER A 139 4.11 0.11 10.12
C SER A 139 2.78 0.78 10.48
N ALA A 140 1.84 0.88 9.54
CA ALA A 140 0.54 1.52 9.72
C ALA A 140 -0.53 0.67 10.43
N TYR A 141 -0.27 -0.64 10.56
CA TYR A 141 -1.23 -1.62 11.05
C TYR A 141 -1.76 -1.30 12.45
N ASP A 142 -0.86 -0.99 13.40
CA ASP A 142 -1.23 -0.68 14.78
C ASP A 142 -2.05 0.62 14.90
N ARG A 143 -1.76 1.62 14.05
CA ARG A 143 -2.55 2.86 13.98
C ARG A 143 -3.95 2.63 13.42
N THR A 144 -4.08 1.75 12.43
CA THR A 144 -5.39 1.35 11.90
C THR A 144 -6.21 0.59 12.95
N HIS A 145 -5.58 -0.32 13.72
CA HIS A 145 -6.24 -1.01 14.83
C HIS A 145 -6.69 -0.03 15.93
N THR A 146 -5.82 0.91 16.30
CA THR A 146 -6.14 1.97 17.27
C THR A 146 -7.34 2.82 16.82
N ALA A 147 -7.38 3.20 15.54
CA ALA A 147 -8.51 3.92 14.97
C ALA A 147 -9.82 3.12 15.04
N LEU A 148 -9.79 1.83 14.68
CA LEU A 148 -10.95 0.94 14.80
C LEU A 148 -11.45 0.83 16.24
N HIS A 149 -10.53 0.67 17.19
CA HIS A 149 -10.87 0.55 18.61
C HIS A 149 -11.57 1.81 19.12
N GLY A 150 -10.96 2.98 18.91
CA GLY A 150 -11.55 4.25 19.29
C GLY A 150 -12.87 4.55 18.56
N PHE A 151 -13.01 4.12 17.31
CA PHE A 151 -14.27 4.23 16.56
C PHE A 151 -15.40 3.43 17.22
N LEU A 152 -15.16 2.14 17.53
CA LEU A 152 -16.17 1.30 18.17
C LEU A 152 -16.56 1.83 19.56
N GLN A 153 -15.60 2.34 20.34
CA GLN A 153 -15.88 3.02 21.61
C GLN A 153 -16.75 4.27 21.40
N THR A 154 -16.43 5.10 20.40
CA THR A 154 -17.20 6.31 20.08
C THR A 154 -18.64 5.96 19.67
N VAL A 155 -18.84 4.89 18.88
CA VAL A 155 -20.17 4.39 18.53
C VAL A 155 -20.93 3.94 19.77
N CYS A 156 -20.28 3.20 20.68
CA CYS A 156 -20.89 2.79 21.94
C CYS A 156 -21.28 3.98 22.81
N ASP A 157 -20.40 4.97 22.98
CA ASP A 157 -20.66 6.17 23.77
C ASP A 157 -21.85 6.97 23.22
N LYS A 158 -21.85 7.24 21.90
CA LYS A 158 -22.92 7.99 21.23
C LYS A 158 -24.29 7.31 21.34
N ASN A 159 -24.30 5.97 21.38
CA ASN A 159 -25.53 5.17 21.44
C ASN A 159 -25.83 4.62 22.84
N GLN A 160 -25.13 5.10 23.88
CA GLN A 160 -25.33 4.69 25.27
C GLN A 160 -25.23 3.16 25.49
N ILE A 161 -24.36 2.50 24.74
CA ILE A 161 -24.07 1.06 24.89
C ILE A 161 -23.03 0.89 26.00
N ALA A 162 -23.32 0.06 26.99
CA ALA A 162 -22.36 -0.24 28.06
C ALA A 162 -21.20 -1.15 27.58
N TYR A 163 -19.97 -0.72 27.84
CA TYR A 163 -18.74 -1.48 27.58
C TYR A 163 -17.68 -1.20 28.68
N GLY A 164 -16.73 -2.12 28.82
CA GLY A 164 -15.57 -1.93 29.69
C GLY A 164 -14.48 -1.11 29.00
N GLN A 165 -13.80 -0.22 29.73
CA GLN A 165 -12.71 0.61 29.18
C GLN A 165 -11.57 -0.21 28.56
N LEU A 166 -11.38 -1.47 29.00
CA LEU A 166 -10.38 -2.40 28.49
C LEU A 166 -10.94 -3.41 27.47
N ASP A 167 -12.21 -3.27 27.06
CA ASP A 167 -12.82 -4.15 26.07
C ASP A 167 -12.07 -4.00 24.74
N SER A 168 -11.58 -5.12 24.19
CA SER A 168 -10.93 -5.17 22.87
C SER A 168 -11.94 -4.95 21.74
N ILE A 169 -11.44 -4.74 20.51
CA ILE A 169 -12.28 -4.65 19.31
C ILE A 169 -13.23 -5.85 19.15
N THR A 170 -12.80 -7.03 19.60
CA THR A 170 -13.58 -8.28 19.56
C THR A 170 -14.71 -8.32 20.59
N ALA A 171 -14.59 -7.58 21.69
CA ALA A 171 -15.64 -7.43 22.68
C ALA A 171 -16.62 -6.28 22.33
N LEU A 172 -16.14 -5.24 21.65
CA LEU A 172 -16.95 -4.08 21.25
C LEU A 172 -17.82 -4.36 20.02
N LEU A 173 -17.28 -4.97 18.96
CA LEU A 173 -18.03 -5.16 17.70
C LEU A 173 -19.34 -5.95 17.89
N PRO A 174 -19.40 -7.05 18.69
CA PRO A 174 -20.66 -7.73 18.95
C PRO A 174 -21.74 -6.83 19.57
N LYS A 175 -21.35 -5.88 20.43
CA LYS A 175 -22.28 -4.92 21.06
C LYS A 175 -22.85 -3.96 20.02
N VAL A 176 -22.00 -3.45 19.13
CA VAL A 176 -22.40 -2.60 18.00
C VAL A 176 -23.31 -3.37 17.02
N ASN A 177 -22.99 -4.62 16.73
CA ASN A 177 -23.81 -5.47 15.88
C ASN A 177 -25.22 -5.72 16.46
N LEU A 178 -25.34 -5.85 17.79
CA LEU A 178 -26.63 -5.97 18.46
C LEU A 178 -27.48 -4.70 18.32
N LEU A 179 -26.86 -3.51 18.46
CA LEU A 179 -27.53 -2.25 18.18
C LEU A 179 -28.06 -2.21 16.75
N ILE A 180 -27.19 -2.46 15.76
CA ILE A 180 -27.53 -2.45 14.33
C ILE A 180 -28.72 -3.40 14.09
N LYS A 181 -28.64 -4.63 14.59
CA LYS A 181 -29.70 -5.63 14.44
C LYS A 181 -31.04 -5.18 15.04
N SER A 182 -31.01 -4.41 16.13
CA SER A 182 -32.23 -3.93 16.80
C SER A 182 -32.89 -2.73 16.14
N LYS A 183 -32.18 -2.01 15.27
CA LYS A 183 -32.62 -0.71 14.73
C LYS A 183 -32.80 -0.69 13.22
N VAL A 184 -32.08 -1.54 12.48
CA VAL A 184 -32.21 -1.59 11.02
C VAL A 184 -33.58 -2.18 10.63
N VAL A 185 -34.25 -1.49 9.72
CA VAL A 185 -35.51 -1.95 9.12
C VAL A 185 -35.26 -3.20 8.28
N ASP A 186 -36.11 -4.22 8.45
CA ASP A 186 -36.01 -5.45 7.65
C ASP A 186 -36.54 -5.24 6.23
N ASP A 187 -35.63 -5.35 5.25
CA ASP A 187 -35.91 -5.29 3.82
C ASP A 187 -35.79 -6.67 3.14
N GLY A 188 -35.69 -7.76 3.92
CA GLY A 188 -35.66 -9.14 3.43
C GLY A 188 -34.27 -9.70 3.11
N ARG A 189 -33.20 -8.89 3.21
CA ARG A 189 -31.80 -9.33 3.04
C ARG A 189 -30.97 -9.29 4.33
N ASN A 190 -31.54 -8.77 5.42
CA ASN A 190 -30.82 -8.49 6.66
C ASN A 190 -30.13 -9.72 7.25
N ASP A 191 -30.70 -10.92 7.15
CA ASP A 191 -30.09 -12.14 7.64
C ASP A 191 -28.71 -12.40 7.05
N LYS A 192 -28.54 -12.19 5.75
CA LYS A 192 -27.26 -12.38 5.04
C LYS A 192 -26.24 -11.32 5.44
N VAL A 193 -26.70 -10.09 5.65
CA VAL A 193 -25.87 -8.98 6.13
C VAL A 193 -25.42 -9.23 7.58
N PHE A 194 -26.29 -9.76 8.44
CA PHE A 194 -25.95 -10.13 9.82
C PHE A 194 -25.03 -11.36 9.89
N GLU A 195 -25.12 -12.28 8.92
CA GLU A 195 -24.09 -13.33 8.71
C GLU A 195 -22.73 -12.70 8.39
N MET A 196 -22.68 -11.71 7.48
CA MET A 196 -21.44 -11.00 7.15
C MET A 196 -20.85 -10.25 8.36
N LEU A 197 -21.69 -9.59 9.17
CA LEU A 197 -21.26 -8.92 10.41
C LEU A 197 -20.72 -9.91 11.46
N ARG A 198 -21.28 -11.12 11.53
CA ARG A 198 -20.71 -12.19 12.35
C ARG A 198 -19.35 -12.65 11.82
N SER A 199 -19.20 -12.80 10.51
CA SER A 199 -17.90 -13.10 9.91
C SER A 199 -16.88 -11.98 10.16
N ALA A 200 -17.32 -10.72 10.20
CA ALA A 200 -16.47 -9.59 10.55
C ALA A 200 -15.91 -9.71 11.99
N ASN A 201 -16.67 -10.25 12.95
CA ASN A 201 -16.12 -10.55 14.29
C ASN A 201 -14.95 -11.54 14.22
N ALA A 202 -15.10 -12.64 13.47
CA ALA A 202 -14.03 -13.63 13.31
C ALA A 202 -12.79 -13.04 12.61
N ILE A 203 -13.00 -12.14 11.64
CA ILE A 203 -11.92 -11.39 11.00
C ILE A 203 -11.21 -10.49 12.02
N LEU A 204 -11.96 -9.72 12.83
CA LEU A 204 -11.38 -8.85 13.85
C LEU A 204 -10.63 -9.62 14.93
N GLU A 205 -11.05 -10.85 15.26
CA GLU A 205 -10.28 -11.73 16.15
C GLU A 205 -8.90 -12.05 15.58
N LYS A 206 -8.80 -12.35 14.28
CA LYS A 206 -7.51 -12.59 13.62
C LYS A 206 -6.68 -11.31 13.52
N ILE A 207 -7.31 -10.18 13.25
CA ILE A 207 -6.64 -8.87 13.27
C ILE A 207 -6.07 -8.57 14.66
N ASN A 208 -6.84 -8.81 15.72
CA ASN A 208 -6.36 -8.62 17.09
C ASN A 208 -5.20 -9.57 17.43
N TYR A 209 -5.26 -10.81 16.96
CA TYR A 209 -4.17 -11.77 17.11
C TYR A 209 -2.89 -11.30 16.38
N LEU A 210 -3.01 -10.89 15.12
CA LEU A 210 -1.88 -10.39 14.31
C LEU A 210 -1.27 -9.14 14.96
N ARG A 211 -2.10 -8.25 15.51
CA ARG A 211 -1.61 -7.08 16.24
C ARG A 211 -0.77 -7.51 17.44
N ASN A 212 -1.27 -8.43 18.26
CA ASN A 212 -0.59 -8.81 19.49
C ASN A 212 0.67 -9.68 19.28
N ASN A 213 0.78 -10.38 18.15
CA ASN A 213 1.85 -11.37 17.93
C ASN A 213 2.75 -11.11 16.72
N HIS A 214 2.39 -10.20 15.82
CA HIS A 214 3.07 -9.97 14.54
C HIS A 214 3.13 -8.50 14.14
N SER A 215 3.01 -7.57 15.10
CA SER A 215 3.10 -6.14 14.84
C SER A 215 4.12 -5.47 15.75
N MET A 216 4.51 -4.25 15.39
CA MET A 216 5.46 -3.40 16.14
C MET A 216 4.98 -3.03 17.56
N SER A 217 3.77 -3.42 17.97
CA SER A 217 3.25 -3.16 19.32
C SER A 217 3.91 -4.03 20.40
N HIS A 218 4.52 -5.16 20.03
CA HIS A 218 5.28 -6.03 20.93
C HIS A 218 6.57 -6.53 20.25
N PRO A 219 7.64 -6.84 21.02
CA PRO A 219 8.83 -7.45 20.46
C PRO A 219 8.51 -8.86 19.93
N THR A 220 8.45 -9.02 18.61
CA THR A 220 8.12 -10.27 17.93
C THR A 220 9.16 -10.58 16.87
N GLU A 221 9.59 -11.84 16.76
CA GLU A 221 10.66 -12.26 15.83
C GLU A 221 10.25 -12.17 14.36
N GLU A 222 8.95 -12.35 14.07
CA GLU A 222 8.39 -12.27 12.72
C GLU A 222 7.25 -11.25 12.65
N LEU A 223 7.51 -10.14 11.95
CA LEU A 223 6.50 -9.12 11.65
C LEU A 223 5.60 -9.57 10.49
N LEU A 224 4.38 -9.04 10.47
CA LEU A 224 3.44 -9.18 9.36
C LEU A 224 4.09 -8.66 8.06
N ASN A 225 3.94 -9.40 6.96
CA ASN A 225 4.38 -8.91 5.67
C ASN A 225 3.44 -7.80 5.15
N GLU A 226 3.91 -7.04 4.18
CA GLU A 226 3.21 -5.88 3.63
C GLU A 226 1.84 -6.23 3.04
N ASP A 227 1.75 -7.31 2.27
CA ASP A 227 0.52 -7.76 1.60
C ASP A 227 -0.59 -8.11 2.61
N ASP A 228 -0.23 -8.87 3.66
CA ASP A 228 -1.15 -9.27 4.73
C ASP A 228 -1.56 -8.06 5.59
N ALA A 229 -0.63 -7.14 5.84
CA ALA A 229 -0.93 -5.89 6.53
C ALA A 229 -1.93 -5.05 5.73
N HIS A 230 -1.72 -4.90 4.42
CA HIS A 230 -2.65 -4.22 3.53
C HIS A 230 -4.03 -4.88 3.50
N PHE A 231 -4.08 -6.20 3.38
CA PHE A 231 -5.34 -6.95 3.39
C PHE A 231 -6.13 -6.67 4.69
N ALA A 232 -5.47 -6.75 5.83
CA ALA A 232 -6.10 -6.54 7.12
C ALA A 232 -6.52 -5.07 7.37
N ILE A 233 -5.73 -4.10 6.91
CA ILE A 233 -6.09 -2.66 6.92
C ILE A 233 -7.34 -2.43 6.07
N ASN A 234 -7.41 -2.98 4.86
CA ASN A 234 -8.54 -2.81 3.95
C ASN A 234 -9.83 -3.43 4.50
N LEU A 235 -9.75 -4.61 5.13
CA LEU A 235 -10.88 -5.21 5.82
C LEU A 235 -11.36 -4.33 6.98
N THR A 236 -10.44 -3.81 7.78
CA THR A 236 -10.75 -2.90 8.89
C THR A 236 -11.48 -1.64 8.41
N ARG A 237 -10.93 -0.96 7.40
CA ARG A 237 -11.54 0.23 6.79
C ARG A 237 -12.94 -0.05 6.25
N SER A 238 -13.11 -1.19 5.57
CA SER A 238 -14.40 -1.60 5.01
C SER A 238 -15.45 -1.83 6.11
N ILE A 239 -15.06 -2.46 7.22
CA ILE A 239 -15.93 -2.68 8.38
C ILE A 239 -16.32 -1.35 9.02
N MET A 240 -15.36 -0.45 9.25
CA MET A 240 -15.61 0.88 9.81
C MET A 240 -16.59 1.69 8.95
N SER A 241 -16.32 1.78 7.65
CA SER A 241 -17.19 2.47 6.68
C SER A 241 -18.61 1.90 6.70
N TYR A 242 -18.76 0.58 6.69
CA TYR A 242 -20.07 -0.03 6.70
C TYR A 242 -20.84 0.30 7.98
N ILE A 243 -20.21 0.13 9.14
CA ILE A 243 -20.83 0.41 10.44
C ILE A 243 -21.24 1.87 10.51
N ASP A 244 -20.35 2.80 10.18
CA ASP A 244 -20.62 4.24 10.27
C ASP A 244 -21.82 4.65 9.40
N ASN A 245 -21.83 4.22 8.13
CA ASN A 245 -22.92 4.48 7.20
C ASN A 245 -24.28 3.91 7.65
N ILE A 246 -24.28 2.84 8.46
CA ILE A 246 -25.50 2.27 9.01
C ILE A 246 -25.91 3.01 10.27
N ILE A 247 -24.96 3.30 11.18
CA ILE A 247 -25.20 4.05 12.41
C ILE A 247 -25.79 5.44 12.10
N GLU A 248 -25.33 6.12 11.05
CA GLU A 248 -25.89 7.39 10.59
C GLU A 248 -27.38 7.34 10.21
N LYS A 249 -27.89 6.16 9.86
CA LYS A 249 -29.25 5.98 9.33
C LYS A 249 -30.26 5.49 10.37
N ILE A 250 -29.82 5.17 11.58
CA ILE A 250 -30.65 4.54 12.63
C ILE A 250 -30.86 5.43 13.86
#